data_AF-A0AAV7JU05-F1
#
_entry.id   AF-A0AAV7JU05-F1
#
_cell.length_a   1.000
_cell.length_b   1.000
_cell.length_c   1.000
_cell.angle_alpha   90.00
_cell.angle_beta   90.00
_cell.angle_gamma   90.00
#
_symmetry.space_group_name_H-M   'P 1'
#
loop_
_entity.id
_entity.type
_entity.pdbx_description
1 polymer ?
#
loop_
_entity_poly.entity_id
_entity_poly.type
_entity_poly.pdbx_seq_one_letter_code
_entity_poly.pdbx_strand_id
1 'polypeptide(L)'
;MARAQASKLLDQLMGHNRDGEDKLVVNFTDQTVCRPFLFGICPNEMFLNTKMDMGECVKMHNMALKSEFEKASETEDYEFEEEVLNYLQEIIRDVDHKIKQAKDALEEQEESAEAEQKAQKIHYLDY
;
A
#
# COMPACT_ATOMS: atom_id res chain seq x y z
N MET A 1 20.29 28.29 -28.98
CA MET A 1 19.66 27.63 -27.80
C MET A 1 18.20 27.20 -28.03
N ALA A 2 17.46 27.73 -29.02
CA ALA A 2 16.05 27.35 -29.26
C ALA A 2 15.80 25.96 -29.88
N ARG A 3 16.75 25.39 -30.63
CA ARG A 3 16.59 24.07 -31.28
C ARG A 3 16.62 22.88 -30.30
N ALA A 4 17.36 23.00 -29.19
CA ALA A 4 17.46 21.94 -28.19
C ALA A 4 16.18 21.77 -27.37
N GLN A 5 15.44 22.87 -27.14
CA GLN A 5 14.14 22.84 -26.45
C GLN A 5 13.07 22.19 -27.32
N ALA A 6 13.07 22.47 -28.63
CA ALA A 6 12.14 21.83 -29.57
C ALA A 6 12.36 20.31 -29.65
N SER A 7 13.61 19.84 -29.62
CA SER A 7 13.93 18.41 -29.60
C SER A 7 13.40 17.72 -28.34
N LYS A 8 13.54 18.36 -27.18
CA LYS A 8 13.10 17.81 -25.88
C LYS A 8 11.59 17.73 -25.76
N LEU A 9 10.88 18.68 -26.37
CA LEU A 9 9.42 18.69 -26.44
C LEU A 9 8.89 17.65 -27.44
N LEU A 10 9.61 17.43 -28.54
CA LEU A 10 9.27 16.39 -29.52
C LEU A 10 9.47 14.98 -28.96
N ASP A 11 10.48 14.73 -28.13
CA ASP A 11 10.64 13.46 -27.40
C ASP A 11 9.52 13.21 -26.37
N GLN A 12 9.01 14.27 -25.73
CA GLN A 12 7.82 14.14 -24.88
C GLN A 12 6.54 13.82 -25.67
N LEU A 13 6.45 14.26 -26.94
CA LEU A 13 5.27 14.05 -27.78
C LEU A 13 5.29 12.72 -28.56
N MET A 14 6.48 12.29 -29.00
CA MET A 14 6.72 11.04 -29.72
C MET A 14 7.25 10.02 -28.72
N GLY A 15 6.36 9.51 -27.87
CA GLY A 15 6.68 8.70 -26.69
C GLY A 15 7.83 7.71 -26.87
N HIS A 16 8.53 7.48 -25.76
CA HIS A 16 9.77 6.70 -25.56
C HIS A 16 9.81 5.23 -26.08
N ASN A 17 8.91 4.80 -26.97
CA ASN A 17 8.94 3.49 -27.61
C ASN A 17 9.64 3.54 -28.99
N ARG A 18 10.90 4.00 -29.04
CA ARG A 18 11.72 3.89 -30.27
C ARG A 18 12.77 2.78 -30.25
N ASP A 19 12.93 2.06 -29.15
CA ASP A 19 13.89 0.96 -29.10
C ASP A 19 13.14 -0.37 -28.96
N GLY A 20 13.23 -1.16 -30.03
CA GLY A 20 12.81 -2.56 -30.09
C GLY A 20 13.74 -3.42 -29.25
N GLU A 21 13.62 -3.29 -27.92
CA GLU A 21 14.07 -4.32 -27.02
C GLU A 21 12.99 -5.41 -27.03
N ASP A 22 13.41 -6.67 -27.16
CA ASP A 22 12.58 -7.84 -26.91
C ASP A 22 12.00 -7.72 -25.50
N LYS A 23 10.85 -7.05 -25.39
CA LYS A 23 10.10 -6.94 -24.14
C LYS A 23 9.74 -8.37 -23.80
N LEU A 24 10.45 -8.93 -22.82
CA LEU A 24 10.04 -10.15 -22.12
C LEU A 24 8.53 -10.02 -21.91
N VAL A 25 7.77 -10.87 -22.60
CA VAL A 25 6.31 -10.85 -22.55
C VAL A 25 5.98 -11.38 -21.16
N VAL A 26 5.92 -10.48 -20.18
CA VAL A 26 5.51 -10.80 -18.82
C VAL A 26 4.01 -11.02 -18.85
N ASN A 27 3.56 -12.17 -18.38
CA ASN A 27 2.14 -12.49 -18.29
C ASN A 27 1.62 -12.08 -16.91
N PHE A 28 0.32 -11.80 -16.80
CA PHE A 28 -0.32 -11.49 -15.51
C PHE A 28 -0.31 -12.68 -14.53
N THR A 29 -0.02 -13.90 -15.01
CA THR A 29 0.08 -15.12 -14.19
C THR A 29 1.42 -15.26 -13.48
N ASP A 30 2.42 -14.42 -13.80
CA ASP A 30 3.72 -14.48 -13.15
C ASP A 30 3.65 -14.06 -11.68
N GLN A 31 4.36 -14.79 -10.82
CA GLN A 31 4.44 -14.48 -9.38
C GLN A 31 5.14 -13.15 -9.08
N THR A 32 5.82 -12.56 -10.07
CA THR A 32 6.45 -11.24 -9.93
C THR A 32 5.42 -10.12 -10.02
N VAL A 33 4.24 -10.37 -10.58
CA VAL A 33 3.14 -9.41 -10.70
C VAL A 33 2.39 -9.32 -9.38
N CYS A 34 1.99 -8.11 -9.02
CA CYS A 34 1.22 -7.89 -7.80
C CYS A 34 -0.23 -8.31 -8.03
N ARG A 35 -0.65 -9.44 -7.46
CA ARG A 35 -2.05 -9.89 -7.55
C ARG A 35 -3.04 -8.89 -6.96
N PRO A 36 -2.84 -8.30 -5.75
CA PRO A 36 -3.74 -7.27 -5.22
C PRO A 36 -3.90 -6.06 -6.16
N PHE A 37 -2.85 -5.68 -6.88
CA PHE A 37 -2.90 -4.61 -7.87
C PHE A 37 -3.74 -4.97 -9.11
N LEU A 38 -3.75 -6.24 -9.53
CA LEU A 38 -4.64 -6.70 -10.60
C LEU A 38 -6.12 -6.50 -10.22
N PHE A 39 -6.46 -6.71 -8.94
CA PHE A 39 -7.80 -6.37 -8.39
C PHE A 39 -7.98 -4.87 -8.10
N GLY A 40 -6.96 -4.05 -8.36
CA GLY A 40 -7.01 -2.59 -8.20
C GLY A 40 -6.78 -2.07 -6.79
N ILE A 41 -6.43 -2.94 -5.83
CA ILE A 41 -6.22 -2.56 -4.42
C ILE A 41 -4.88 -3.13 -3.98
N CYS A 42 -3.80 -2.35 -4.11
CA CYS A 42 -2.51 -2.69 -3.51
C CYS A 42 -2.29 -1.85 -2.24
N PRO A 43 -2.30 -2.46 -1.04
CA PRO A 43 -2.07 -1.74 0.23
C PRO A 43 -0.76 -0.95 0.26
N ASN A 44 0.33 -1.53 -0.28
CA ASN A 44 1.65 -0.88 -0.30
C ASN A 44 1.64 0.45 -1.08
N GLU A 45 0.92 0.50 -2.20
CA GLU A 45 0.79 1.72 -3.00
C GLU A 45 -0.18 2.72 -2.37
N MET A 46 -1.28 2.23 -1.78
CA MET A 46 -2.30 3.07 -1.17
C MET A 46 -1.84 3.76 0.13
N PHE A 47 -0.97 3.11 0.90
CA PHE A 47 -0.48 3.63 2.19
C PHE A 47 0.92 4.23 2.14
N LEU A 48 1.51 4.36 0.94
CA LEU A 48 2.81 5.01 0.78
C LEU A 48 2.79 6.44 1.32
N ASN A 49 3.81 6.83 2.10
CA ASN A 49 3.92 8.12 2.79
C ASN A 49 2.85 8.38 3.88
N THR A 50 2.20 7.34 4.39
CA THR A 50 1.28 7.46 5.54
C THR A 50 1.95 6.98 6.83
N LYS A 51 1.28 7.17 7.99
CA LYS A 51 1.75 6.58 9.26
C LYS A 51 1.73 5.04 9.25
N MET A 52 1.07 4.43 8.27
CA MET A 52 0.93 2.99 8.10
C MET A 52 1.69 2.49 6.87
N ASP A 53 2.73 3.23 6.44
CA ASP A 53 3.54 2.89 5.28
C ASP A 53 4.18 1.50 5.42
N MET A 54 3.95 0.66 4.43
CA MET A 54 4.49 -0.70 4.32
C MET A 54 5.73 -0.77 3.41
N GLY A 55 6.12 0.36 2.84
CA GLY A 55 7.19 0.49 1.86
C GLY A 55 6.70 0.31 0.42
N GLU A 56 7.62 0.48 -0.52
CA GLU A 56 7.35 0.26 -1.94
C GLU A 56 7.01 -1.21 -2.21
N CYS A 57 6.03 -1.45 -3.09
CA CYS A 57 5.66 -2.80 -3.44
C CYS A 57 6.82 -3.49 -4.19
N VAL A 58 7.23 -4.67 -3.69
CA VAL A 58 8.28 -5.49 -4.32
C VAL A 58 7.79 -6.14 -5.62
N LYS A 59 6.47 -6.22 -5.81
CA LYS A 59 5.81 -6.84 -6.95
C LYS A 59 5.54 -5.81 -8.05
N MET A 60 5.53 -6.24 -9.30
CA MET A 60 5.32 -5.37 -10.44
C MET A 60 3.87 -4.88 -10.54
N HIS A 61 3.70 -3.57 -10.67
CA HIS A 61 2.43 -2.90 -10.92
C HIS A 61 2.43 -2.40 -12.37
N ASN A 62 1.66 -3.07 -13.23
CA ASN A 62 1.56 -2.67 -14.63
C ASN A 62 0.08 -2.62 -15.07
N MET A 63 -0.36 -1.44 -15.49
CA MET A 63 -1.74 -1.19 -15.92
C MET A 63 -2.13 -2.01 -17.16
N ALA A 64 -1.18 -2.36 -18.03
CA ALA A 64 -1.44 -3.22 -19.18
C ALA A 64 -1.86 -4.62 -18.72
N LEU A 65 -1.12 -5.20 -17.75
CA LEU A 65 -1.42 -6.53 -17.19
C LEU A 65 -2.74 -6.55 -16.43
N LYS A 66 -3.09 -5.44 -15.74
CA LYS A 66 -4.39 -5.29 -15.10
C LYS A 66 -5.53 -5.37 -16.12
N SER A 67 -5.44 -4.63 -17.23
CA SER A 67 -6.47 -4.65 -18.27
C SER A 67 -6.58 -6.00 -18.97
N GLU A 68 -5.46 -6.71 -19.14
CA GLU A 68 -5.44 -8.08 -19.66
C GLU A 68 -6.10 -9.06 -18.69
N PHE A 69 -5.79 -8.97 -17.39
CA PHE A 69 -6.40 -9.78 -16.36
C PHE A 69 -7.92 -9.53 -16.26
N GLU A 70 -8.37 -8.27 -16.27
CA GLU A 70 -9.81 -7.94 -16.23
C GLU A 70 -10.57 -8.67 -17.35
N LYS A 71 -10.05 -8.61 -18.59
CA LYS A 71 -10.66 -9.33 -19.73
C LYS A 71 -10.60 -10.84 -19.58
N ALA A 72 -9.48 -11.37 -19.08
CA ALA A 72 -9.32 -12.82 -18.91
C ALA A 72 -10.26 -13.36 -17.81
N SER A 73 -10.43 -12.60 -16.72
CA SER A 73 -11.27 -12.94 -15.58
C SER A 73 -12.77 -13.02 -15.91
N GLU A 74 -13.21 -12.38 -17.00
CA GLU A 74 -14.57 -12.55 -17.52
C GLU A 74 -14.82 -13.94 -18.12
N THR A 75 -13.75 -14.63 -18.54
CA THR A 75 -13.84 -15.90 -19.29
C THR A 75 -13.41 -17.11 -18.48
N GLU A 76 -12.43 -16.95 -17.59
CA GLU A 76 -11.84 -18.02 -16.80
C GLU A 76 -11.59 -17.55 -15.37
N ASP A 77 -11.79 -18.46 -14.42
CA ASP A 77 -11.41 -18.25 -13.03
C ASP A 77 -9.95 -18.69 -12.82
N TYR A 78 -9.13 -17.78 -12.31
CA TYR A 78 -7.71 -17.99 -12.06
C TYR A 78 -7.39 -18.30 -10.58
N GLU A 79 -8.41 -18.38 -9.72
CA GLU A 79 -8.29 -18.67 -8.27
C GLU A 79 -7.38 -17.69 -7.50
N PHE A 80 -7.06 -16.53 -8.10
CA PHE A 80 -6.21 -15.51 -7.46
C PHE A 80 -6.92 -14.80 -6.29
N GLU A 81 -8.24 -14.89 -6.22
CA GLU A 81 -9.05 -14.27 -5.18
C GLU A 81 -8.70 -14.78 -3.79
N GLU A 82 -8.50 -16.09 -3.62
CA GLU A 82 -8.18 -16.67 -2.31
C GLU A 82 -6.85 -16.14 -1.77
N GLU A 83 -5.83 -16.06 -2.62
CA GLU A 83 -4.53 -15.51 -2.23
C GLU A 83 -4.61 -14.04 -1.85
N VAL A 84 -5.35 -13.24 -2.62
CA VAL A 84 -5.53 -11.81 -2.34
C VAL A 84 -6.33 -11.61 -1.06
N LEU A 85 -7.39 -12.39 -0.84
CA LEU A 85 -8.18 -12.33 0.39
C LEU A 85 -7.35 -12.71 1.62
N ASN A 86 -6.55 -13.77 1.54
CA ASN A 86 -5.66 -14.17 2.64
C ASN A 86 -4.65 -13.07 2.95
N TYR A 87 -4.03 -12.47 1.93
CA TYR A 87 -3.11 -11.35 2.11
C TYR A 87 -3.78 -10.12 2.76
N LEU A 88 -4.98 -9.74 2.31
CA LEU A 88 -5.71 -8.61 2.89
C LEU A 88 -6.16 -8.89 4.33
N GLN A 89 -6.53 -10.13 4.66
CA GLN A 89 -6.89 -10.52 6.02
C GLN A 89 -5.71 -10.41 6.99
N GLU A 90 -4.50 -10.79 6.57
CA GLU A 90 -3.30 -10.61 7.39
C GLU A 90 -3.04 -9.14 7.69
N ILE A 91 -3.17 -8.26 6.69
CA ILE A 91 -3.03 -6.81 6.89
C ILE A 91 -4.08 -6.26 7.86
N ILE A 92 -5.33 -6.70 7.73
CA ILE A 92 -6.40 -6.29 8.65
C ILE A 92 -6.05 -6.70 10.09
N ARG A 93 -5.55 -7.94 10.30
CA ARG A 93 -5.13 -8.42 11.61
C ARG A 93 -4.01 -7.57 12.21
N ASP A 94 -3.02 -7.19 11.40
CA ASP A 94 -1.92 -6.33 11.84
C ASP A 94 -2.41 -4.93 12.25
N VAL A 95 -3.35 -4.38 11.48
CA VAL A 95 -3.95 -3.07 11.78
C VAL A 95 -4.79 -3.15 13.05
N ASP A 96 -5.61 -4.18 13.21
CA ASP A 96 -6.40 -4.42 14.42
C ASP A 96 -5.51 -4.58 15.65
N HIS A 97 -4.38 -5.27 15.52
CA HIS A 97 -3.43 -5.41 16.62
C HIS A 97 -2.83 -4.06 17.03
N LYS A 98 -2.42 -3.24 16.06
CA LYS A 98 -1.91 -1.88 16.32
C LYS A 98 -2.97 -0.98 16.95
N ILE A 99 -4.22 -1.07 16.49
CA ILE A 99 -5.34 -0.33 17.09
C ILE A 99 -5.53 -0.74 18.54
N LYS A 100 -5.48 -2.04 18.83
CA LYS A 100 -5.60 -2.54 20.21
C LYS A 100 -4.48 -1.99 21.10
N GLN A 101 -3.22 -2.10 20.68
CA GLN A 101 -2.08 -1.58 21.44
C GLN A 101 -2.20 -0.07 21.70
N ALA A 102 -2.66 0.70 20.71
CA ALA A 102 -2.86 2.12 20.86
C ALA A 102 -3.98 2.45 21.87
N LYS A 103 -5.06 1.65 21.91
CA LYS A 103 -6.13 1.81 22.90
C LYS A 103 -5.66 1.44 24.30
N ASP A 104 -5.01 0.29 24.45
CA ASP A 104 -4.49 -0.18 25.74
C ASP A 104 -3.52 0.87 26.34
N ALA A 105 -2.63 1.43 25.51
CA ALA A 105 -1.70 2.49 25.94
C ALA A 105 -2.39 3.80 26.35
N LEU A 106 -3.52 4.15 25.71
CA LEU A 106 -4.30 5.34 26.09
C LEU A 106 -5.01 5.12 27.43
N GLU A 107 -5.59 3.93 27.64
CA GLU A 107 -6.27 3.57 28.89
C GLU A 107 -5.28 3.60 30.07
N GLU A 108 -4.09 3.00 29.94
CA GLU A 108 -3.05 3.05 30.97
C GLU A 108 -2.59 4.48 31.30
N GLN A 109 -2.48 5.34 30.27
CA GLN A 109 -2.07 6.73 30.46
C GLN A 109 -3.14 7.54 31.20
N GLU A 110 -4.42 7.31 30.91
CA GLU A 110 -5.55 7.93 31.62
C GLU A 110 -5.60 7.50 33.09
N GLU A 111 -5.45 6.20 33.38
CA GLU A 111 -5.42 5.69 34.76
C GLU A 111 -4.26 6.26 35.58
N SER A 112 -3.05 6.33 34.98
CA SER A 112 -1.87 6.92 35.62
C SER A 112 -2.08 8.40 35.93
N ALA A 113 -2.60 9.17 34.97
CA ALA A 113 -2.87 10.59 35.16
C ALA A 113 -3.91 10.85 36.27
N GLU A 114 -4.95 10.00 36.37
CA GLU A 114 -5.91 10.09 37.46
C GLU A 114 -5.29 9.75 38.83
N ALA A 115 -4.44 8.72 38.89
CA ALA A 115 -3.76 8.32 40.12
C ALA A 115 -2.83 9.43 40.64
N GLU A 116 -2.07 10.08 39.74
CA GLU A 116 -1.22 11.23 40.07
C GLU A 116 -2.03 12.41 40.60
N GLN A 117 -3.16 12.75 39.94
CA GLN A 117 -4.04 13.82 40.42
C GLN A 117 -4.63 13.51 41.80
N LYS A 118 -5.05 12.26 42.04
CA LYS A 118 -5.55 11.82 43.35
C LYS A 118 -4.44 11.93 44.42
N ALA A 119 -3.22 11.50 44.10
CA ALA A 119 -2.07 11.61 45.01
C ALA A 119 -1.70 13.06 45.34
N GLN A 120 -1.69 13.95 44.35
CA GLN A 120 -1.45 15.38 44.55
C GLN A 120 -2.52 16.02 45.44
N LYS A 121 -3.79 15.63 45.26
CA LYS A 121 -4.89 16.13 46.07
C LYS A 121 -4.80 15.67 47.53
N ILE A 122 -4.38 14.42 47.77
CA ILE A 122 -4.13 13.90 49.12
C ILE A 122 -2.99 14.70 49.78
N HIS A 123 -1.86 14.87 49.08
CA HIS A 123 -0.73 15.65 49.60
C HIS A 123 -1.13 17.09 49.99
N TYR A 124 -2.05 17.71 49.26
CA TYR A 124 -2.54 19.06 49.59
C TYR A 124 -3.46 19.10 50.83
N LEU A 125 -4.11 17.99 51.18
CA LEU A 125 -5.00 17.90 52.35
C LEU A 125 -4.23 17.56 53.65
N ASP A 126 -3.00 17.07 53.53
CA ASP A 126 -2.13 16.73 54.66
C ASP A 126 -1.32 17.95 55.20
N TYR A 127 -1.53 19.15 54.66
CA TYR A 127 -0.97 20.44 55.11
C TYR A 127 -2.08 21.42 55.52
#